data_AF-A0AAV4BHB0-F1
#
_entry.id   AF-A0AAV4BHB0-F1
#
_cell.length_a   1.000
_cell.length_b   1.000
_cell.length_c   1.000
_cell.angle_alpha   90.00
_cell.angle_beta   90.00
_cell.angle_gamma   90.00
#
_symmetry.space_group_name_H-M   'P 1'
#
loop_
_entity.id
_entity.type
_entity.pdbx_description
1 polymer ?
#
loop_
_entity_poly.entity_id
_entity_poly.type
_entity_poly.pdbx_seq_one_letter_code
_entity_poly.pdbx_strand_id
1 'polypeptide(L)'
;MFSPSQTTDDDSTFMSAALNYFFNMLDLASVAALVVFRCKFPMDVLSQPDNRQRFNIHVSRTLAINQIQQRAAVPRLQESVKLNITTVLKALLPAAKPIPQPPLAKVAQQAVKQKRCTYCPAKKDRKTKTVCNNCQRHICQEHSLCVS
;
A
#
# COMPACT_ATOMS: atom_id res chain seq x y z
N MET A 1 -19.58 -49.90 13.99
CA MET A 1 -19.05 -48.71 14.70
C MET A 1 -18.04 -48.05 13.77
N PHE A 2 -18.46 -47.01 13.03
CA PHE A 2 -17.55 -46.23 12.19
C PHE A 2 -17.04 -45.06 13.04
N SER A 3 -15.74 -45.06 13.34
CA SER A 3 -15.08 -43.96 14.04
C SER A 3 -14.97 -42.74 13.12
N PRO A 4 -15.26 -41.52 13.59
CA PRO A 4 -15.13 -40.32 12.79
C PRO A 4 -13.65 -39.88 12.67
N SER A 5 -13.15 -39.88 11.44
CA SER A 5 -12.27 -38.87 10.82
C SER A 5 -11.13 -38.24 11.65
N GLN A 6 -9.91 -38.76 11.47
CA GLN A 6 -8.65 -38.02 11.64
C GLN A 6 -8.36 -37.21 10.36
N THR A 7 -8.89 -35.99 10.22
CA THR A 7 -8.68 -35.18 8.99
C THR A 7 -8.19 -33.76 9.25
N THR A 8 -8.06 -33.33 10.50
CA THR A 8 -7.72 -31.92 10.81
C THR A 8 -6.24 -31.66 11.03
N ASP A 9 -5.47 -32.67 11.45
CA ASP A 9 -4.05 -32.49 11.81
C ASP A 9 -3.11 -32.59 10.59
N ASP A 10 -3.45 -33.44 9.62
CA ASP A 10 -2.66 -33.64 8.40
C ASP A 10 -2.72 -32.42 7.47
N ASP A 11 -3.89 -31.78 7.35
CA ASP A 11 -4.09 -30.61 6.49
C ASP A 11 -3.31 -29.38 6.98
N SER A 12 -3.28 -29.16 8.31
CA SER A 12 -2.53 -28.04 8.90
C SER A 12 -1.01 -28.21 8.71
N THR A 13 -0.52 -29.44 8.86
CA THR A 13 0.87 -29.80 8.66
C THR A 13 1.27 -29.69 7.19
N PHE A 14 0.42 -30.14 6.27
CA PHE A 14 0.63 -30.02 4.84
C PHE A 14 0.68 -28.56 4.37
N MET A 15 -0.24 -27.70 4.84
CA MET A 15 -0.22 -26.27 4.50
C MET A 15 1.04 -25.56 5.03
N SER A 16 1.50 -25.95 6.22
CA SER A 16 2.76 -25.45 6.78
C SER A 16 3.97 -25.86 5.92
N ALA A 17 4.00 -27.12 5.47
CA ALA A 17 5.06 -27.64 4.62
C ALA A 17 5.07 -26.95 3.25
N ALA A 18 3.91 -26.79 2.62
CA ALA A 18 3.78 -26.11 1.34
C ALA A 18 4.29 -24.66 1.38
N LEU A 19 3.97 -23.91 2.44
CA LEU A 19 4.49 -22.56 2.64
C LEU A 19 6.01 -22.55 2.83
N ASN A 20 6.56 -23.49 3.60
CA ASN A 20 8.01 -23.62 3.77
C ASN A 20 8.73 -23.87 2.44
N TYR A 21 8.20 -24.78 1.61
CA TYR A 21 8.74 -25.02 0.27
C TYR A 21 8.68 -23.77 -0.60
N PHE A 22 7.56 -23.05 -0.56
CA PHE A 22 7.40 -21.82 -1.33
C PHE A 22 8.42 -20.74 -0.91
N PHE A 23 8.61 -20.50 0.39
CA PHE A 23 9.59 -19.51 0.86
C PHE A 23 11.03 -19.92 0.53
N ASN A 24 11.36 -21.22 0.61
CA ASN A 24 12.65 -21.72 0.17
C ASN A 24 12.88 -21.48 -1.34
N MET A 25 11.85 -21.70 -2.17
CA MET A 25 11.93 -21.40 -3.60
C MET A 25 12.18 -19.91 -3.86
N LEU A 26 11.53 -19.01 -3.10
CA LEU A 26 11.78 -17.57 -3.20
C LEU A 26 13.22 -17.20 -2.81
N ASP A 27 13.76 -17.81 -1.76
CA ASP A 27 15.14 -17.57 -1.34
C ASP A 27 16.14 -18.02 -2.40
N LEU A 28 15.99 -19.24 -2.93
CA LEU A 28 16.83 -19.75 -4.03
C LEU A 28 16.73 -18.84 -5.27
N ALA A 29 15.52 -18.46 -5.67
CA ALA A 29 15.29 -17.58 -6.81
C ALA A 29 15.96 -16.21 -6.62
N SER A 30 15.91 -15.65 -5.40
CA SER A 30 16.54 -14.35 -5.11
C SER A 30 18.07 -14.39 -5.28
N VAL A 31 18.71 -15.47 -4.84
CA VAL A 31 20.16 -15.67 -4.96
C VAL A 31 20.53 -15.89 -6.43
N ALA A 32 19.80 -16.77 -7.13
CA ALA A 32 20.02 -17.03 -8.55
C ALA A 32 19.88 -15.75 -9.39
N ALA A 33 18.84 -14.96 -9.15
CA ALA A 33 18.63 -13.68 -9.82
C ALA A 33 19.77 -12.69 -9.56
N LEU A 34 20.29 -12.62 -8.33
CA LEU A 34 21.43 -11.75 -8.00
C LEU A 34 22.71 -12.18 -8.73
N VAL A 35 22.97 -13.47 -8.86
CA VAL A 35 24.13 -13.99 -9.62
C VAL A 35 24.02 -13.54 -11.08
N VAL A 36 22.86 -13.75 -11.71
CA VAL A 36 22.61 -13.32 -13.09
C VAL A 36 22.74 -11.80 -13.23
N PHE A 37 22.19 -11.04 -12.28
CA PHE A 37 22.28 -9.58 -12.27
C PHE A 37 23.74 -9.10 -12.19
N ARG A 38 24.55 -9.69 -11.31
CA ARG A 38 25.99 -9.40 -11.18
C ARG A 38 26.76 -9.68 -12.46
N CYS A 39 26.48 -10.78 -13.14
CA CYS A 39 27.08 -11.10 -14.43
C CYS A 39 26.73 -10.07 -15.50
N LYS A 40 25.48 -9.59 -15.50
CA LYS A 40 24.99 -8.63 -16.50
C LYS A 40 25.42 -7.19 -16.23
N PHE A 41 25.50 -6.80 -14.96
CA PHE A 41 25.76 -5.43 -14.52
C PHE A 41 26.87 -5.39 -13.45
N PRO A 42 28.12 -5.74 -13.78
CA PRO A 42 29.19 -5.88 -12.79
C PRO A 42 29.55 -4.58 -12.06
N MET A 43 29.34 -3.42 -12.70
CA MET A 43 29.65 -2.11 -12.13
C MET A 43 28.49 -1.48 -11.33
N ASP A 44 27.32 -2.11 -11.31
CA ASP A 44 26.17 -1.60 -10.55
C ASP A 44 26.42 -1.69 -9.03
N VAL A 45 25.92 -0.71 -8.28
CA VAL A 45 26.02 -0.71 -6.82
C VAL A 45 25.42 -1.98 -6.21
N LEU A 46 24.32 -2.50 -6.76
CA LEU A 46 23.66 -3.71 -6.28
C LEU A 46 24.49 -4.98 -6.53
N SER A 47 25.45 -4.92 -7.45
CA SER A 47 26.33 -6.04 -7.79
C SER A 47 27.50 -6.21 -6.82
N GLN A 48 27.81 -5.19 -6.01
CA GLN A 48 28.89 -5.26 -5.02
C GLN A 48 28.67 -6.37 -3.96
N PRO A 49 29.73 -6.81 -3.27
CA PRO A 49 29.62 -7.72 -2.12
C PRO A 49 28.63 -7.19 -1.07
N ASP A 50 28.01 -8.12 -0.32
CA ASP A 50 27.08 -7.83 0.78
C ASP A 50 25.81 -7.01 0.46
N ASN A 51 25.56 -6.69 -0.82
CA ASN A 51 24.35 -5.97 -1.24
C ASN A 51 23.12 -6.86 -1.51
N ARG A 52 23.10 -8.13 -1.07
CA ARG A 52 21.94 -9.04 -1.24
C ARG A 52 20.66 -8.42 -0.72
N GLN A 53 20.69 -7.84 0.48
CA GLN A 53 19.50 -7.22 1.07
C GLN A 53 18.99 -6.05 0.22
N ARG A 54 19.90 -5.19 -0.26
CA ARG A 54 19.56 -4.03 -1.09
C ARG A 54 18.99 -4.46 -2.45
N PHE A 55 19.56 -5.50 -3.05
CA PHE A 55 19.03 -6.11 -4.25
C PHE A 55 17.61 -6.66 -4.04
N ASN A 56 17.36 -7.41 -2.97
CA ASN A 56 16.03 -7.93 -2.65
C ASN A 56 15.02 -6.80 -2.40
N ILE A 57 15.42 -5.71 -1.75
CA ILE A 57 14.58 -4.51 -1.59
C ILE A 57 14.26 -3.88 -2.95
N HIS A 58 15.24 -3.79 -3.86
CA HIS A 58 15.04 -3.25 -5.19
C HIS A 58 14.08 -4.11 -6.02
N VAL A 59 14.27 -5.43 -6.03
CA VAL A 59 13.40 -6.38 -6.75
C VAL A 59 11.98 -6.35 -6.20
N SER A 60 11.82 -6.44 -4.87
CA SER A 60 10.49 -6.43 -4.23
C SER A 60 9.72 -5.15 -4.52
N ARG A 61 10.38 -3.97 -4.47
CA ARG A 61 9.78 -2.69 -4.87
C ARG A 61 9.33 -2.73 -6.33
N THR A 62 10.20 -3.18 -7.23
CA THR A 62 9.92 -3.24 -8.66
C THR A 62 8.71 -4.12 -8.97
N LEU A 63 8.62 -5.30 -8.36
CA LEU A 63 7.48 -6.21 -8.51
C LEU A 63 6.17 -5.62 -7.95
N ALA A 64 6.25 -4.86 -6.86
CA ALA A 64 5.08 -4.31 -6.19
C ALA A 64 4.49 -3.05 -6.85
N ILE A 65 5.27 -2.29 -7.63
CA ILE A 65 4.85 -0.97 -8.18
C ILE A 65 3.49 -1.05 -8.89
N ASN A 66 3.29 -2.02 -9.79
CA ASN A 66 2.05 -2.13 -10.56
C ASN A 66 0.83 -2.36 -9.65
N GLN A 67 0.96 -3.24 -8.66
CA GLN A 67 -0.12 -3.52 -7.71
C GLN A 67 -0.41 -2.31 -6.82
N ILE A 68 0.63 -1.59 -6.40
CA ILE A 68 0.50 -0.36 -5.59
C ILE A 68 -0.22 0.73 -6.40
N GLN A 69 0.12 0.90 -7.68
CA GLN A 69 -0.54 1.84 -8.59
C GLN A 69 -2.03 1.50 -8.80
N GLN A 70 -2.34 0.23 -9.08
CA GLN A 70 -3.72 -0.22 -9.23
C GLN A 70 -4.54 0.05 -7.96
N ARG A 71 -3.95 -0.22 -6.78
CA ARG A 71 -4.60 0.05 -5.50
C ARG A 71 -4.84 1.54 -5.27
N ALA A 72 -3.94 2.42 -5.71
CA ALA A 72 -4.10 3.87 -5.61
C ALA A 72 -5.33 4.40 -6.39
N ALA A 73 -5.70 3.74 -7.47
CA ALA A 73 -6.84 4.08 -8.31
C ALA A 73 -8.20 3.71 -7.70
N VAL A 74 -8.23 2.88 -6.65
CA VAL A 74 -9.49 2.43 -6.02
C VAL A 74 -10.20 3.62 -5.35
N PRO A 75 -11.43 3.99 -5.77
CA PRO A 75 -12.08 5.22 -5.33
C PRO A 75 -12.54 5.18 -3.86
N ARG A 76 -12.87 3.99 -3.35
CA ARG A 76 -13.35 3.78 -1.97
C ARG A 76 -12.22 3.45 -0.99
N LEU A 77 -10.96 3.53 -1.42
CA LEU A 77 -9.83 3.28 -0.54
C LEU A 77 -9.81 4.34 0.58
N GLN A 78 -9.49 3.91 1.80
CA GLN A 78 -9.37 4.83 2.92
C GLN A 78 -8.31 5.90 2.63
N GLU A 79 -8.63 7.15 2.97
CA GLU A 79 -7.78 8.31 2.67
C GLU A 79 -6.37 8.15 3.24
N SER A 80 -6.24 7.66 4.48
CA SER A 80 -4.94 7.39 5.11
C SER A 80 -4.08 6.41 4.30
N VAL A 81 -4.69 5.34 3.80
CA VAL A 81 -3.99 4.34 2.96
C VAL A 81 -3.62 4.95 1.61
N LYS A 82 -4.50 5.77 1.03
CA LYS A 82 -4.24 6.47 -0.24
C LYS A 82 -3.08 7.45 -0.13
N LEU A 83 -2.99 8.19 0.98
CA LEU A 83 -1.86 9.07 1.29
C LEU A 83 -0.55 8.26 1.40
N ASN A 84 -0.55 7.17 2.17
CA ASN A 84 0.63 6.31 2.32
C ASN A 84 1.11 5.74 0.98
N ILE A 85 0.17 5.21 0.17
CA ILE A 85 0.48 4.69 -1.17
C ILE A 85 1.08 5.79 -2.05
N THR A 86 0.52 7.00 -2.02
CA THR A 86 1.02 8.13 -2.80
C THR A 86 2.45 8.51 -2.38
N THR A 87 2.74 8.53 -1.08
CA THR A 87 4.09 8.78 -0.55
C THR A 87 5.07 7.72 -1.02
N VAL A 88 4.69 6.44 -0.94
CA VAL A 88 5.54 5.32 -1.40
C VAL A 88 5.79 5.43 -2.92
N LEU A 89 4.76 5.67 -3.73
CA LEU A 89 4.92 5.81 -5.17
C LEU A 89 5.83 6.97 -5.57
N LYS A 90 5.73 8.12 -4.88
CA LYS A 90 6.65 9.26 -5.11
C LYS A 90 8.11 8.91 -4.82
N ALA A 91 8.36 8.07 -3.81
CA ALA A 91 9.71 7.63 -3.47
C ALA A 91 10.24 6.56 -4.45
N LEU A 92 9.37 5.70 -4.97
CA LEU A 92 9.74 4.60 -5.88
C LEU A 92 9.86 5.02 -7.34
N LEU A 93 9.06 6.00 -7.76
CA LEU A 93 9.03 6.57 -9.10
C LEU A 93 9.53 8.02 -9.01
N PRO A 94 10.85 8.25 -8.90
CA PRO A 94 11.38 9.60 -9.03
C PRO A 94 10.90 10.13 -10.39
N ALA A 95 10.25 11.29 -10.35
CA ALA A 95 9.48 11.86 -11.46
C ALA A 95 10.16 11.63 -12.82
N ALA A 96 9.50 10.89 -13.71
CA ALA A 96 9.76 11.05 -15.13
C ALA A 96 9.69 12.56 -15.43
N LYS A 97 10.65 13.07 -16.22
CA LYS A 97 10.76 14.48 -16.63
C LYS A 97 9.36 15.06 -16.89
N PRO A 98 9.06 16.28 -16.42
CA PRO A 98 7.73 16.85 -16.55
C PRO A 98 7.36 16.89 -18.03
N ILE A 99 6.42 16.03 -18.43
CA ILE A 99 5.72 16.16 -19.70
C ILE A 99 4.96 17.49 -19.59
N PRO A 100 5.18 18.46 -20.51
CA PRO A 100 4.46 19.73 -20.50
C PRO A 100 2.95 19.48 -20.41
N GLN A 101 2.37 19.79 -19.26
CA GLN A 101 0.92 19.79 -19.10
C GLN A 101 0.38 21.05 -19.78
N PRO A 102 -0.64 20.95 -20.64
CA PRO A 102 -1.33 22.15 -21.11
C PRO A 102 -1.92 22.89 -19.90
N PRO A 103 -1.99 24.23 -19.94
CA PRO A 103 -2.31 25.04 -18.78
C PRO A 103 -3.72 24.71 -18.29
N LEU A 104 -3.83 24.07 -17.12
CA LEU A 104 -5.12 23.85 -16.48
C LEU A 104 -5.65 25.21 -16.06
N ALA A 105 -6.69 25.65 -16.75
CA ALA A 105 -7.45 26.84 -16.43
C ALA A 105 -7.84 26.82 -14.95
N LYS A 106 -7.54 27.92 -14.26
CA LYS A 106 -8.19 28.27 -13.00
C LYS A 106 -9.71 28.33 -13.24
N VAL A 107 -10.45 28.08 -12.16
CA VAL A 107 -11.92 28.21 -12.01
C VAL A 107 -12.69 26.90 -12.16
N ALA A 108 -12.86 26.22 -11.01
CA ALA A 108 -14.20 25.80 -10.59
C ALA A 108 -14.23 25.89 -9.06
N GLN A 109 -15.18 26.69 -8.55
CA GLN A 109 -15.52 26.76 -7.13
C GLN A 109 -15.68 25.33 -6.59
N GLN A 110 -14.76 24.90 -5.72
CA GLN A 110 -14.88 23.60 -5.08
C GLN A 110 -16.12 23.64 -4.19
N ALA A 111 -17.21 23.05 -4.67
CA ALA A 111 -18.35 22.72 -3.83
C ALA A 111 -17.80 22.00 -2.59
N VAL A 112 -18.04 22.56 -1.39
CA VAL A 112 -17.55 21.98 -0.13
C VAL A 112 -18.12 20.58 -0.01
N LYS A 113 -17.31 19.58 -0.35
CA LYS A 113 -17.71 18.18 -0.34
C LYS A 113 -17.99 17.80 1.11
N GLN A 114 -19.22 17.37 1.38
CA GLN A 114 -19.59 16.83 2.68
C GLN A 114 -18.73 15.60 2.99
N LYS A 115 -18.12 15.57 4.18
CA LYS A 115 -17.41 14.39 4.68
C LYS A 115 -18.13 13.84 5.91
N ARG A 116 -17.82 12.61 6.29
CA ARG A 116 -18.34 11.99 7.52
C ARG A 116 -17.70 12.67 8.74
N CYS A 117 -18.49 12.85 9.80
CA CYS A 117 -17.97 13.29 11.09
C CYS A 117 -16.90 12.33 11.62
N THR A 118 -15.76 12.87 12.08
CA THR A 118 -14.64 12.09 12.61
C THR A 118 -14.94 11.38 13.93
N TYR A 119 -15.83 11.93 14.74
CA TYR A 119 -16.17 11.40 16.07
C TYR A 119 -17.36 10.43 16.04
N CYS A 120 -18.19 10.47 14.99
CA CYS A 120 -19.27 9.49 14.84
C CYS A 120 -18.70 8.12 14.45
N PRO A 121 -19.24 7.00 14.97
CA PRO A 121 -18.91 5.66 14.48
C PRO A 121 -19.32 5.47 13.00
N ALA A 122 -18.67 4.52 12.32
CA ALA A 122 -18.83 4.32 10.87
C ALA A 122 -20.24 3.97 10.45
N LYS A 123 -20.91 3.18 11.29
CA LYS A 123 -22.28 2.75 11.08
C LYS A 123 -23.29 3.90 11.02
N LYS A 124 -23.02 5.04 11.68
CA LYS A 124 -23.94 6.20 11.68
C LYS A 124 -23.80 7.08 10.43
N ASP A 125 -22.68 6.99 9.72
CA ASP A 125 -22.32 7.75 8.50
C ASP A 125 -22.78 9.22 8.41
N ARG A 126 -22.75 9.95 9.53
CA ARG A 126 -23.24 11.34 9.58
C ARG A 126 -22.36 12.26 8.75
N LYS A 127 -22.92 12.78 7.65
CA LYS A 127 -22.27 13.75 6.77
C LYS A 127 -22.37 15.15 7.33
N THR A 128 -21.31 15.93 7.20
CA THR A 128 -21.22 17.29 7.69
C THR A 128 -20.36 18.15 6.76
N LYS A 129 -20.69 19.44 6.69
CA LYS A 129 -19.84 20.48 6.09
C LYS A 129 -19.01 21.22 7.14
N THR A 130 -19.37 21.10 8.42
CA THR A 130 -18.75 21.82 9.53
C THR A 130 -17.37 21.23 9.85
N VAL A 131 -16.40 22.12 10.07
CA VAL A 131 -15.01 21.80 10.39
C VAL A 131 -14.66 22.47 11.72
N CYS A 132 -13.98 21.74 12.61
CA CYS A 132 -13.48 22.29 13.87
C CYS A 132 -12.37 23.32 13.60
N ASN A 133 -12.48 24.52 14.17
CA ASN A 133 -11.46 25.56 13.99
C ASN A 133 -10.09 25.18 14.59
N ASN A 134 -10.09 24.40 15.67
CA ASN A 134 -8.85 24.00 16.36
C ASN A 134 -8.14 22.84 15.62
N CYS A 135 -8.85 21.74 15.34
CA CYS A 135 -8.21 20.53 14.80
C CYS A 135 -8.45 20.29 13.30
N GLN A 136 -9.19 21.17 12.62
CA GLN A 136 -9.48 21.10 11.17
C GLN A 136 -10.16 19.78 10.72
N ARG A 137 -10.87 19.10 11.63
CA ARG A 137 -11.62 17.86 11.36
C ARG A 137 -13.10 18.13 11.13
N HIS A 138 -13.74 17.31 10.30
CA HIS A 138 -15.18 17.39 10.05
C HIS A 138 -15.99 16.90 11.25
N ILE A 139 -16.89 17.73 11.78
CA ILE A 139 -17.70 17.47 12.97
C ILE A 139 -19.19 17.64 12.70
N CYS A 140 -20.04 16.74 13.20
CA CYS A 140 -21.50 16.93 13.13
C CYS A 140 -21.95 17.94 14.20
N GLN A 141 -23.18 18.45 14.09
CA GLN A 141 -23.72 19.43 15.04
C GLN A 141 -23.72 18.93 16.49
N GLU A 142 -23.99 17.65 16.74
CA GLU A 142 -23.90 17.09 18.10
C GLU A 142 -22.47 17.16 18.67
N HIS A 143 -21.47 16.85 17.85
CA HIS A 143 -20.07 16.90 18.29
C HIS A 143 -19.49 18.32 18.28
N SER A 144 -20.09 19.28 17.56
CA SER A 144 -19.64 20.68 17.65
C SER A 144 -19.99 21.34 18.96
N LEU A 145 -21.06 20.91 19.62
CA LEU A 145 -21.48 21.43 20.93
C LEU A 145 -20.64 20.87 22.10
N CYS A 146 -19.91 19.77 21.89
CA CYS A 146 -19.01 19.19 22.89
C CYS A 146 -17.55 19.67 22.78
N VAL A 147 -17.19 20.39 21.70
CA VAL A 147 -15.79 20.77 21.40
C VAL A 147 -15.63 22.31 21.39
N SER A 148 -16.66 23.04 21.81
CA SER A 148 -16.62 24.50 22.05
C SER A 148 -16.08 24.83 23.43
#